data_AF-A0AAN8JIQ5-F1
#
_entry.id   AF-A0AAN8JIQ5-F1
#
_cell.length_a   1.000
_cell.length_b   1.000
_cell.length_c   1.000
_cell.angle_alpha   90.00
_cell.angle_beta   90.00
_cell.angle_gamma   90.00
#
_symmetry.space_group_name_H-M   'P 1'
#
loop_
_entity.id
_entity.type
_entity.pdbx_description
1 polymer ?
#
loop_
_entity_poly.entity_id
_entity_poly.type
_entity_poly.pdbx_seq_one_letter_code
_entity_poly.pdbx_strand_id
1 'polypeptide(L)'
;MDSWCGDTVFLNDADVLTLRPNMFPNKDDKCKVDVHGTSSLIKEKDPSLQISFLKINVPSDEGKATIRNVEGGNVSMCGKPDSVYQSIGNTALLKFERTHSWSTHTASFDILITKINNGFCSNSEFMCNNGNCISGILKCDGNDSCGDNSG
;
A
#
# COMPACT_ATOMS: atom_id res chain seq x y z
N MET A 1 10.49 8.45 15.39
CA MET A 1 10.60 7.04 15.81
C MET A 1 9.61 6.31 14.94
N ASP A 2 9.91 6.16 13.64
CA ASP A 2 8.84 5.90 12.66
C ASP A 2 9.17 4.57 11.99
N SER A 3 8.69 3.51 12.62
CA SER A 3 8.69 2.16 12.09
C SER A 3 7.30 1.62 12.36
N TRP A 4 6.47 1.52 11.32
CA TRP A 4 5.11 0.97 11.39
C TRP A 4 5.07 -0.54 11.65
N CYS A 5 6.17 -1.09 12.13
CA CYS A 5 6.35 -2.51 12.21
C CYS A 5 5.64 -3.11 13.41
N GLY A 6 4.72 -4.03 13.14
CA GLY A 6 3.83 -4.60 14.16
C GLY A 6 2.57 -3.77 14.38
N ASP A 7 2.42 -2.64 13.67
CA ASP A 7 1.27 -1.76 13.82
C ASP A 7 0.07 -2.20 12.96
N THR A 8 -1.10 -1.80 13.43
CA THR A 8 -2.33 -1.79 12.64
C THR A 8 -2.66 -0.34 12.27
N VAL A 9 -2.74 -0.05 10.97
CA VAL A 9 -2.99 1.29 10.42
C VAL A 9 -4.41 1.39 9.93
N PHE A 10 -5.15 2.40 10.40
CA PHE A 10 -6.49 2.73 9.93
C PHE A 10 -6.43 3.94 9.01
N LEU A 11 -6.63 3.71 7.71
CA LEU A 11 -6.55 4.71 6.67
C LEU A 11 -7.90 5.40 6.49
N ASN A 12 -7.90 6.72 6.59
CA ASN A 12 -9.05 7.54 6.23
C ASN A 12 -9.05 7.85 4.73
N ASP A 13 -7.98 8.43 4.20
CA ASP A 13 -7.87 8.75 2.77
C ASP A 13 -6.57 8.17 2.20
N ALA A 14 -5.42 8.63 2.66
CA ALA A 14 -4.12 8.08 2.28
C ALA A 14 -3.09 8.30 3.39
N ASP A 15 -2.11 7.39 3.50
CA ASP A 15 -0.94 7.55 4.36
C ASP A 15 0.32 7.02 3.68
N VAL A 16 1.47 7.57 4.11
CA VAL A 16 2.79 7.08 3.72
C VAL A 16 3.36 6.22 4.83
N LEU A 17 3.39 4.91 4.60
CA LEU A 17 4.04 3.96 5.48
C LEU A 17 5.55 3.98 5.22
N THR A 18 6.29 4.45 6.23
CA THR A 18 7.75 4.54 6.20
C THR A 18 8.36 3.47 7.08
N LEU A 19 9.31 2.72 6.54
CA LEU A 19 10.14 1.79 7.28
C LEU A 19 11.60 2.23 7.19
N ARG A 20 12.15 2.66 8.32
CA ARG A 20 13.53 3.16 8.37
C ARG A 20 14.56 2.03 8.21
N PRO A 21 15.76 2.32 7.68
CA PRO A 21 16.87 1.38 7.66
C PRO A 21 17.23 0.97 9.10
N ASN A 22 17.74 -0.26 9.24
CA ASN A 22 18.08 -1.03 10.47
C ASN A 22 17.05 -2.01 10.98
N MET A 23 16.08 -2.41 10.15
CA MET A 23 14.97 -3.23 10.64
C MET A 23 15.15 -4.76 10.54
N PHE A 24 16.30 -5.22 10.05
CA PHE A 24 16.72 -6.61 10.14
C PHE A 24 17.94 -6.79 11.07
N PRO A 25 17.91 -6.34 12.34
CA PRO A 25 19.05 -6.51 13.24
C PRO A 25 19.38 -8.00 13.51
N ASN A 26 18.41 -8.91 13.43
CA ASN A 26 18.54 -10.34 13.73
C ASN A 26 17.83 -11.26 12.70
N LYS A 27 18.14 -12.57 12.79
CA LYS A 27 17.66 -13.63 11.89
C LYS A 27 16.14 -13.87 11.92
N ASP A 28 15.47 -13.52 13.01
CA ASP A 28 14.04 -13.81 13.23
C ASP A 28 13.12 -12.60 13.05
N ASP A 29 13.68 -11.45 12.66
CA ASP A 29 12.92 -10.21 12.55
C ASP A 29 11.95 -10.29 11.36
N LYS A 30 10.67 -10.37 11.72
CA LYS A 30 9.55 -10.35 10.80
C LYS A 30 8.79 -9.08 11.03
N CYS A 31 8.60 -8.32 9.96
CA CYS A 31 7.73 -7.17 10.02
C CYS A 31 6.40 -7.46 9.40
N LYS A 32 5.35 -7.01 10.08
CA LYS A 32 3.99 -7.03 9.55
C LYS A 32 3.38 -5.66 9.78
N VAL A 33 2.64 -5.19 8.79
CA VAL A 33 1.80 -4.00 8.91
C VAL A 33 0.42 -4.39 8.40
N ASP A 34 -0.56 -4.36 9.29
CA ASP A 34 -1.95 -4.62 8.97
C ASP A 34 -2.63 -3.29 8.64
N VAL A 35 -3.19 -3.16 7.45
CA VAL A 35 -3.75 -1.90 6.97
C VAL A 35 -5.24 -2.07 6.71
N HIS A 36 -6.04 -1.15 7.26
CA HIS A 36 -7.50 -1.16 7.18
C HIS A 36 -8.00 0.19 6.64
N GLY A 37 -8.74 0.17 5.53
CA GLY A 37 -9.48 1.33 5.04
C GLY A 37 -10.76 1.53 5.84
N THR A 38 -10.94 2.73 6.41
CA THR A 38 -12.17 3.08 7.12
C THR A 38 -13.29 3.35 6.10
N SER A 39 -14.41 2.65 6.26
CA SER A 39 -15.62 2.94 5.51
C SER A 39 -16.34 4.11 6.17
N SER A 40 -16.58 5.19 5.41
CA SER A 40 -17.18 6.41 5.93
C SER A 40 -18.71 6.34 5.94
N LEU A 41 -19.33 5.35 5.28
CA LEU A 41 -20.79 5.23 5.15
C LEU A 41 -21.29 3.80 5.39
N ILE A 42 -22.36 3.69 6.18
CA ILE A 42 -23.01 2.43 6.61
C ILE A 42 -23.63 1.64 5.43
N LYS A 43 -23.67 2.22 4.22
CA LYS A 43 -24.23 1.62 3.00
C LYS A 43 -23.24 1.52 1.84
N GLU A 44 -21.98 1.90 2.05
CA GLU A 44 -20.97 1.81 1.00
C GLU A 44 -20.44 0.39 0.84
N LYS A 45 -20.10 0.02 -0.40
CA LYS A 45 -19.25 -1.15 -0.64
C LYS A 45 -17.89 -0.87 -0.02
N ASP A 46 -17.29 -1.87 0.61
CA ASP A 46 -15.99 -1.72 1.24
C ASP A 46 -14.97 -1.12 0.27
N PRO A 47 -14.22 -0.09 0.70
CA PRO A 47 -13.18 0.50 -0.13
C PRO A 47 -12.10 -0.53 -0.43
N SER A 48 -11.37 -0.37 -1.53
CA SER A 48 -10.09 -1.04 -1.73
C SER A 48 -8.95 -0.10 -1.36
N LEU A 49 -7.76 -0.65 -1.26
CA LEU A 49 -6.53 0.05 -0.96
C LEU A 49 -5.62 -0.07 -2.18
N GLN A 50 -5.21 1.05 -2.73
CA GLN A 50 -4.18 1.13 -3.75
C GLN A 50 -2.81 1.30 -3.06
N ILE A 51 -1.86 0.44 -3.41
CA ILE A 51 -0.55 0.33 -2.78
C ILE A 51 0.52 0.69 -3.82
N SER A 52 1.21 1.80 -3.58
CA SER A 52 2.21 2.37 -4.47
C SER A 52 3.56 2.48 -3.77
N PHE A 53 4.61 1.92 -4.38
CA PHE A 53 5.96 1.95 -3.83
C PHE A 53 6.69 3.22 -4.27
N LEU A 54 6.85 4.18 -3.36
CA LEU A 54 7.59 5.42 -3.63
C LEU A 54 9.09 5.16 -3.57
N LYS A 55 9.54 4.44 -2.54
CA LYS A 55 10.92 3.96 -2.39
C LYS A 55 10.91 2.56 -1.82
N ILE A 56 11.81 1.72 -2.29
CA ILE A 56 12.06 0.43 -1.67
C ILE A 56 13.52 0.05 -1.86
N ASN A 57 14.10 -0.47 -0.79
CA ASN A 57 15.41 -1.08 -0.78
C ASN A 57 15.26 -2.43 -0.08
N VAL A 58 15.01 -3.48 -0.86
CA VAL A 58 14.97 -4.86 -0.38
C VAL A 58 15.94 -5.65 -1.25
N PRO A 59 17.16 -5.97 -0.77
CA PRO A 59 18.13 -6.75 -1.55
C PRO A 59 17.53 -8.11 -1.93
N SER A 60 17.65 -8.47 -3.20
CA SER A 60 16.98 -9.65 -3.79
C SER A 60 17.41 -10.99 -3.19
N ASP A 61 18.60 -11.03 -2.61
CA ASP A 61 19.22 -12.19 -1.97
C ASP A 61 18.98 -12.24 -0.45
N GLU A 62 18.59 -11.13 0.17
CA GLU A 62 18.60 -10.98 1.63
C GLU A 62 17.23 -10.73 2.28
N GLY A 63 16.24 -10.30 1.50
CA GLY A 63 14.92 -10.02 2.01
C GLY A 63 13.79 -10.19 1.00
N LYS A 64 12.57 -10.23 1.53
CA LYS A 64 11.35 -10.42 0.77
C LYS A 64 10.23 -9.56 1.35
N ALA A 65 9.56 -8.81 0.49
CA ALA A 65 8.29 -8.15 0.78
C ALA A 65 7.13 -8.98 0.21
N THR A 66 6.05 -9.12 0.97
CA THR A 66 4.84 -9.82 0.56
C THR A 66 3.63 -8.95 0.84
N ILE A 67 2.76 -8.80 -0.16
CA ILE A 67 1.46 -8.16 -0.02
C ILE A 67 0.40 -9.25 -0.10
N ARG A 68 -0.54 -9.24 0.85
CA ARG A 68 -1.68 -10.15 0.87
C ARG A 68 -2.98 -9.38 0.72
N ASN A 69 -4.02 -10.11 0.33
CA ASN A 69 -5.36 -9.58 0.04
C ASN A 69 -5.37 -8.60 -1.15
N VAL A 70 -4.58 -8.86 -2.19
CA VAL A 70 -4.57 -8.06 -3.44
C VAL A 70 -5.10 -8.84 -4.62
N GLU A 71 -5.61 -8.11 -5.61
CA GLU A 71 -6.09 -8.68 -6.88
C GLU A 71 -4.99 -9.50 -7.55
N GLY A 72 -5.36 -10.66 -8.10
CA GLY A 72 -4.39 -11.62 -8.64
C GLY A 72 -3.70 -12.50 -7.59
N GLY A 73 -4.00 -12.32 -6.30
CA GLY A 73 -3.52 -13.16 -5.20
C GLY A 73 -2.30 -12.58 -4.48
N ASN A 74 -1.69 -13.36 -3.58
CA ASN A 74 -0.56 -12.87 -2.77
C ASN A 74 0.66 -12.57 -3.65
N VAL A 75 1.16 -11.34 -3.58
CA VAL A 75 2.34 -10.91 -4.34
C VAL A 75 3.57 -10.94 -3.46
N SER A 76 4.66 -11.46 -4.00
CA SER A 76 5.95 -11.61 -3.34
C SER A 76 7.02 -10.94 -4.19
N MET A 77 7.76 -10.00 -3.61
CA MET A 77 8.70 -9.16 -4.35
C MET A 77 9.99 -8.90 -3.56
N CYS A 78 11.03 -8.58 -4.31
CA CYS A 78 12.29 -8.03 -3.83
C CYS A 78 12.78 -7.00 -4.87
N GLY A 79 13.68 -6.09 -4.49
CA GLY A 79 14.04 -4.96 -5.35
C GLY A 79 12.91 -3.92 -5.50
N LYS A 80 12.92 -3.18 -6.61
CA LYS A 80 11.92 -2.13 -6.93
C LYS A 80 10.78 -2.72 -7.77
N PRO A 81 9.53 -2.76 -7.28
CA PRO A 81 8.40 -3.17 -8.10
C PRO A 81 8.00 -2.03 -9.03
N ASP A 82 7.67 -2.37 -10.28
CA ASP A 82 7.17 -1.44 -11.31
C ASP A 82 5.63 -1.40 -11.35
N SER A 83 4.96 -1.95 -10.34
CA SER A 83 3.51 -2.17 -10.36
C SER A 83 2.83 -1.60 -9.13
N VAL A 84 1.63 -1.07 -9.36
CA VAL A 84 0.67 -0.66 -8.32
C VAL A 84 -0.22 -1.86 -8.03
N TYR A 85 -0.54 -2.10 -6.75
CA TYR A 85 -1.38 -3.21 -6.31
C TYR A 85 -2.68 -2.71 -5.69
N GLN A 86 -3.79 -3.40 -5.94
CA GLN A 86 -5.10 -3.06 -5.39
C GLN A 86 -5.61 -4.18 -4.49
N SER A 87 -6.14 -3.84 -3.31
CA SER A 87 -6.68 -4.84 -2.37
C SER A 87 -8.07 -5.34 -2.72
N ILE A 88 -8.35 -6.59 -2.38
CA ILE A 88 -9.67 -7.21 -2.46
C ILE A 88 -10.41 -6.87 -1.15
N GLY A 89 -11.11 -5.74 -1.16
CA GLY A 89 -11.79 -5.18 0.02
C GLY A 89 -10.89 -4.23 0.81
N ASN A 90 -11.30 -3.88 2.03
CA ASN A 90 -10.72 -2.77 2.78
C ASN A 90 -9.48 -3.13 3.61
N THR A 91 -8.84 -4.25 3.35
CA THR A 91 -7.67 -4.68 4.12
C THR A 91 -6.51 -5.09 3.23
N ALA A 92 -5.30 -4.75 3.65
CA ALA A 92 -4.05 -5.23 3.06
C ALA A 92 -3.08 -5.60 4.18
N LEU A 93 -2.37 -6.71 4.01
CA LEU A 93 -1.30 -7.11 4.92
C LEU A 93 0.04 -7.04 4.19
N LEU A 94 0.90 -6.16 4.68
CA LEU A 94 2.29 -6.03 4.24
C LEU A 94 3.17 -6.84 5.18
N LYS A 95 3.99 -7.72 4.62
CA LYS A 95 4.92 -8.55 5.38
C LYS A 95 6.32 -8.45 4.81
N PHE A 96 7.29 -8.17 5.67
CA PHE A 96 8.71 -8.11 5.30
C PHE A 96 9.48 -9.15 6.10
N GLU A 97 10.25 -9.96 5.39
CA GLU A 97 11.00 -11.07 5.97
C GLU A 97 12.43 -11.06 5.46
N ARG A 98 13.35 -11.39 6.36
CA ARG A 98 14.75 -11.62 6.04
C ARG A 98 14.93 -13.07 5.55
N THR A 99 15.62 -13.27 4.44
CA THR A 99 15.91 -14.61 3.89
C THR A 99 17.30 -15.12 4.27
N HIS A 100 18.24 -14.22 4.59
CA HIS A 100 19.65 -14.60 4.79
C HIS A 100 20.24 -14.00 6.06
N SER A 101 20.75 -14.84 6.97
CA SER A 101 21.03 -14.46 8.37
C SER A 101 22.31 -13.66 8.63
N TRP A 102 23.22 -13.57 7.66
CA TRP A 102 24.57 -13.00 7.89
C TRP A 102 24.78 -11.63 7.24
N SER A 103 23.81 -11.16 6.46
CA SER A 103 23.93 -9.87 5.82
C SER A 103 23.81 -8.69 6.79
N THR A 104 24.46 -7.59 6.43
CA THR A 104 24.35 -6.33 7.17
C THR A 104 23.40 -5.36 6.48
N HIS A 105 22.83 -5.73 5.31
CA HIS A 105 21.94 -4.82 4.62
C HIS A 105 20.59 -4.73 5.33
N THR A 106 20.05 -3.53 5.26
CA THR A 106 18.82 -3.16 5.90
C THR A 106 17.76 -2.95 4.84
N ALA A 107 16.56 -3.50 5.05
CA ALA A 107 15.43 -3.08 4.24
C ALA A 107 14.90 -1.72 4.69
N SER A 108 14.46 -0.92 3.72
CA SER A 108 13.71 0.31 3.96
C SER A 108 12.68 0.50 2.86
N PHE A 109 11.54 1.10 3.17
CA PHE A 109 10.54 1.47 2.17
C PHE A 109 9.76 2.71 2.55
N ASP A 110 9.31 3.43 1.52
CA ASP A 110 8.26 4.43 1.58
C ASP A 110 7.13 3.89 0.68
N ILE A 111 6.01 3.51 1.27
CA ILE A 111 4.84 3.01 0.55
C ILE A 111 3.70 3.99 0.77
N LEU A 112 3.15 4.52 -0.32
CA LEU A 112 1.89 5.26 -0.29
C LEU A 112 0.73 4.28 -0.39
N ILE A 113 -0.17 4.32 0.58
CA ILE A 113 -1.43 3.57 0.51
C ILE A 113 -2.58 4.56 0.45
N THR A 114 -3.44 4.40 -0.55
CA THR A 114 -4.59 5.26 -0.81
C THR A 114 -5.87 4.43 -0.74
N LYS A 115 -6.89 4.92 -0.06
CA LYS A 115 -8.23 4.35 -0.02
C LYS A 115 -8.97 4.70 -1.32
N ILE A 116 -9.56 3.69 -1.97
CA ILE A 116 -10.35 3.82 -3.20
C ILE A 116 -11.77 3.32 -2.91
N ASN A 117 -12.77 4.17 -3.10
CA ASN A 117 -14.17 3.79 -2.93
C ASN A 117 -14.68 3.05 -4.20
N ASN A 118 -15.10 1.78 -4.07
CA ASN A 118 -15.43 0.89 -5.21
C ASN A 118 -16.93 0.82 -5.53
N GLY A 119 -17.57 1.97 -5.72
CA GLY A 119 -18.99 2.13 -6.06
C GLY A 119 -19.35 3.61 -6.08
N PHE A 120 -20.41 3.98 -6.81
CA PHE A 120 -20.84 5.37 -7.10
C PHE A 120 -20.16 6.41 -6.22
N CYS A 121 -19.25 7.15 -6.83
CA CYS A 121 -18.44 8.12 -6.13
C CYS A 121 -19.30 9.01 -5.24
N SER A 122 -18.80 9.30 -4.04
CA SER A 122 -19.46 10.25 -3.16
C SER A 122 -19.66 11.59 -3.89
N ASN A 123 -20.58 12.43 -3.43
CA ASN A 123 -20.83 13.74 -4.07
C ASN A 123 -19.57 14.63 -4.17
N SER A 124 -18.55 14.34 -3.35
CA SER A 124 -17.25 15.01 -3.31
C SER A 124 -16.17 14.34 -4.17
N GLU A 125 -16.48 13.23 -4.82
CA GLU A 125 -15.56 12.43 -5.62
C GLU A 125 -15.96 12.40 -7.09
N PHE A 126 -14.98 12.18 -7.95
CA PHE A 126 -15.15 12.05 -9.38
C PHE A 126 -14.94 10.61 -9.82
N MET A 127 -15.87 10.10 -10.65
CA MET A 127 -15.82 8.76 -11.22
C MET A 127 -14.97 8.75 -12.48
N CYS A 128 -13.85 8.04 -12.40
CA CYS A 128 -12.96 7.77 -13.50
C CYS A 128 -13.64 6.87 -14.56
N ASN A 129 -13.10 6.87 -15.78
CA ASN A 129 -13.63 6.05 -16.88
C ASN A 129 -13.45 4.55 -16.63
N ASN A 130 -12.43 4.17 -15.88
CA ASN A 130 -12.16 2.81 -15.42
C ASN A 130 -13.04 2.39 -14.22
N GLY A 131 -13.90 3.28 -13.72
CA GLY A 131 -14.81 3.02 -12.61
C GLY A 131 -14.22 3.28 -11.21
N ASN A 132 -12.98 3.77 -11.12
CA ASN A 132 -12.40 4.23 -9.86
C ASN A 132 -13.00 5.57 -9.42
N CYS A 133 -12.93 5.86 -8.12
CA CYS A 133 -13.28 7.16 -7.57
C CYS A 133 -12.03 7.87 -7.06
N ILE A 134 -11.84 9.10 -7.50
CA ILE A 134 -10.82 10.01 -6.97
C ILE A 134 -11.51 11.18 -6.27
N SER A 135 -10.81 11.85 -5.35
CA SER A 135 -11.32 13.11 -4.78
C SER A 135 -11.60 14.12 -5.90
N GLY A 136 -12.74 14.83 -5.83
CA GLY A 136 -13.11 15.84 -6.83
C GLY A 136 -12.11 16.99 -6.93
N ILE A 137 -11.30 17.21 -5.89
CA ILE A 137 -10.18 18.18 -5.91
C ILE A 137 -9.05 17.69 -6.82
N LEU A 138 -8.81 16.38 -6.88
CA LEU A 138 -7.74 15.75 -7.67
C LEU A 138 -8.09 15.65 -9.16
N LYS A 139 -9.35 15.84 -9.55
CA LYS A 139 -9.74 15.81 -10.96
C LYS A 139 -8.93 16.81 -11.79
N CYS A 140 -8.75 18.03 -11.29
CA CYS A 140 -8.11 19.11 -12.04
C CYS A 140 -6.73 19.50 -11.52
N ASP A 141 -6.09 18.66 -10.71
CA ASP A 141 -4.79 18.98 -10.10
C ASP A 141 -3.60 18.80 -11.06
N GLY A 142 -3.86 18.27 -12.26
CA GLY A 142 -2.87 18.05 -13.32
C GLY A 142 -2.10 16.73 -13.17
N ASN A 143 -2.46 15.88 -12.20
CA ASN A 143 -1.88 14.56 -12.00
C ASN A 143 -2.90 13.46 -12.36
N ASP A 144 -2.46 12.40 -13.04
CA ASP A 144 -3.34 11.28 -13.40
C ASP A 144 -3.59 10.37 -12.18
N SER A 145 -4.46 10.85 -11.30
CA SER A 145 -4.89 10.11 -10.11
C SER A 145 -5.84 8.95 -10.45
N CYS A 146 -6.44 8.97 -11.64
CA CYS A 146 -7.31 7.89 -12.11
C CYS A 146 -6.53 6.71 -12.73
N GLY A 147 -5.33 6.97 -13.27
CA GLY A 147 -4.49 5.99 -13.97
C GLY A 147 -5.04 5.57 -15.35
N ASP A 148 -6.07 6.26 -15.83
CA ASP A 148 -6.72 6.06 -17.13
C ASP A 148 -6.87 7.39 -17.90
N ASN A 149 -6.21 8.45 -17.45
CA ASN A 149 -6.30 9.82 -17.96
C ASN A 149 -7.70 10.46 -17.88
N SER A 150 -8.56 10.02 -16.96
CA SER A 150 -9.88 10.62 -16.77
C SER A 150 -9.96 11.75 -15.71
N GLY A 151 -8.81 12.23 -15.21
CA GLY A 151 -8.70 13.45 -14.39
C GLY A 151 -8.90 14.72 -15.22
#